data_AF-A0A2E6ZIU3-F1
#
_entry.id   AF-A0A2E6ZIU3-F1
#
_cell.length_a   1.000
_cell.length_b   1.000
_cell.length_c   1.000
_cell.angle_alpha   90.00
_cell.angle_beta   90.00
_cell.angle_gamma   90.00
#
_symmetry.space_group_name_H-M   'P 1'
#
loop_
_entity.id
_entity.type
_entity.pdbx_description
1 polymer ?
#
loop_
_entity_poly.entity_id
_entity_poly.type
_entity_poly.pdbx_seq_one_letter_code
_entity_poly.pdbx_strand_id
1 'polypeptide(L)' 'MPGMYLWNSHPKIYLPIEATGKAKCPYCGALYELLLDAE' A
#
# COMPACT_ATOMS: atom_id res chain seq x y z
N MET A 1 -5.88 -18.34 -5.79
CA MET A 1 -5.66 -19.58 -5.01
C MET A 1 -6.81 -19.76 -4.04
N PRO A 2 -7.45 -20.93 -3.96
CA PRO A 2 -8.47 -21.20 -2.96
C PRO A 2 -7.84 -21.17 -1.56
N GLY A 3 -8.39 -20.35 -0.65
CA GLY A 3 -7.99 -20.31 0.77
C GLY A 3 -7.20 -19.09 1.25
N MET A 4 -6.79 -18.16 0.38
CA MET A 4 -6.27 -16.86 0.80
C MET A 4 -7.40 -15.82 0.79
N TYR A 5 -7.59 -15.14 1.91
CA TYR A 5 -8.52 -14.02 1.98
C TYR A 5 -7.87 -12.80 1.30
N LEU A 6 -8.69 -11.90 0.74
CA LEU A 6 -8.15 -10.70 0.08
C LEU A 6 -7.24 -9.88 1.01
N TRP A 7 -7.56 -9.84 2.30
CA TRP A 7 -6.84 -9.06 3.32
C TRP A 7 -5.46 -9.62 3.69
N ASN A 8 -5.15 -10.90 3.39
CA ASN A 8 -3.85 -11.51 3.67
C ASN A 8 -3.13 -11.99 2.39
N SER A 9 -3.43 -11.36 1.26
CA SER A 9 -2.86 -11.77 -0.02
C SER A 9 -1.35 -11.50 -0.15
N HIS A 10 -0.76 -10.70 0.75
CA HIS A 10 0.69 -10.51 0.88
C HIS A 10 1.07 -10.10 2.31
N PRO A 11 2.35 -10.17 2.69
CA PRO A 11 2.81 -9.71 4.00
C PRO A 11 2.57 -8.21 4.22
N LYS A 12 2.39 -7.82 5.49
CA LYS A 12 2.39 -6.41 5.90
C LYS A 12 3.80 -5.83 5.71
N ILE A 13 3.89 -4.68 5.05
CA ILE A 13 5.14 -3.98 4.77
C ILE A 13 5.02 -2.49 5.09
N TYR A 14 6.16 -1.81 5.18
CA TYR A 14 6.25 -0.36 5.27
C TYR A 14 6.66 0.21 3.91
N LEU A 15 5.93 1.21 3.43
CA LEU A 15 6.22 1.91 2.18
C LEU A 15 6.87 3.27 2.50
N PRO A 16 8.01 3.61 1.89
CA PRO A 16 8.67 4.89 2.12
C PRO A 16 7.98 6.01 1.33
N ILE A 17 6.87 6.55 1.86
CA ILE A 17 6.03 7.53 1.16
C ILE A 17 6.49 8.98 1.36
N GLU A 18 7.37 9.22 2.33
CA GLU A 18 7.74 10.56 2.83
C GLU A 18 8.52 11.40 1.81
N ALA A 19 9.36 10.77 0.98
CA ALA A 19 10.23 11.50 0.05
C ALA A 19 9.51 12.01 -1.21
N THR A 20 8.49 11.29 -1.67
CA THR A 20 7.80 11.54 -2.95
C THR A 20 6.33 11.90 -2.77
N GLY A 21 5.76 11.71 -1.57
CA GLY A 21 4.34 11.85 -1.29
C GLY A 21 3.48 10.75 -1.92
N LYS A 22 4.07 9.78 -2.63
CA LYS A 22 3.37 8.67 -3.28
C LYS A 22 4.20 7.40 -3.23
N ALA A 23 3.57 6.26 -2.98
CA ALA A 23 4.22 4.95 -3.06
C ALA A 23 3.31 3.88 -3.64
N LYS A 24 3.91 2.92 -4.35
CA LYS A 24 3.22 1.77 -4.91
C LYS A 24 3.59 0.51 -4.16
N CYS A 25 2.60 -0.29 -3.75
CA CYS A 25 2.85 -1.61 -3.16
C CYS A 25 3.48 -2.54 -4.21
N PRO A 26 4.64 -3.17 -3.95
CA PRO A 26 5.30 -4.06 -4.90
C PRO A 26 4.56 -5.41 -5.08
N TYR A 27 3.65 -5.75 -4.17
CA TYR A 27 2.91 -7.01 -4.22
C TYR A 27 1.58 -6.88 -4.97
N CYS A 28 0.71 -5.98 -4.53
CA CYS A 28 -0.63 -5.83 -5.11
C CYS A 28 -0.77 -4.65 -6.07
N GLY A 29 0.23 -3.78 -6.17
CA GLY A 29 0.21 -2.63 -7.07
C GLY A 29 -0.65 -1.45 -6.60
N ALA A 30 -1.22 -1.50 -5.40
CA ALA A 30 -1.97 -0.38 -4.81
C ALA A 30 -1.10 0.89 -4.74
N LEU A 31 -1.68 2.03 -5.15
CA LEU A 31 -1.04 3.34 -5.09
C LEU A 31 -1.54 4.07 -3.84
N TYR A 32 -0.61 4.52 -3.01
CA TYR A 32 -0.85 5.32 -1.82
C TYR A 32 -0.35 6.73 -2.06
N GLU A 33 -1.14 7.73 -1.68
CA GLU A 33 -0.80 9.15 -1.79
C GLU A 33 -0.93 9.79 -0.40
N LEU A 34 0.08 10.57 -0.03
CA LEU A 34 0.07 11.34 1.21
C LEU A 34 -0.75 12.60 1.00
N LEU A 35 -1.93 12.66 1.63
CA LEU A 35 -2.75 13.86 1.66
C LEU A 35 -2.26 14.75 2.80
N LEU A 36 -1.82 15.97 2.47
CA LEU A 36 -1.35 16.96 3.44
C LEU A 36 -2.51 17.72 4.11
N ASP A 37 -3.70 17.70 3.51
CA ASP A 37 -4.89 18.45 3.93
C ASP A 37 -6.15 17.56 3.88
N ALA A 38 -6.21 16.53 4.74
CA ALA A 38 -7.45 15.80 4.97
C ALA A 38 -8.26 16.54 6.06
N GLU A 39 -9.08 17.51 5.64
CA GLU A 39 -10.15 18.10 6.46
C GLU A 39 -11.34 17.14 6.61
#